data_AF-A0A7X7LQ44-F1
#
_entry.id   AF-A0A7X7LQ44-F1
#
_cell.length_a   1.000
_cell.length_b   1.000
_cell.length_c   1.000
_cell.angle_alpha   90.00
_cell.angle_beta   90.00
_cell.angle_gamma   90.00
#
_symmetry.space_group_name_H-M   'P 1'
#
loop_
_entity.id
_entity.type
_entity.pdbx_description
1 polymer ?
#
loop_
_entity_poly.entity_id
_entity_poly.type
_entity_poly.pdbx_seq_one_letter_code
_entity_poly.pdbx_strand_id
1 'polypeptide(L)'
;MFLQAVRIGTLLTGQYPAGKFDKMLDLEDPYKFKCRVIAVQPRTQGSFLGYYRTYRLRGPARIAVLPAGYVDGLGLSVQNPPNGLWDMIKLLLKQMLGYLGIRGFTLQVKIGEAFYPVRGKIFMQNCLVELPEDSPVKAGDEVELPVRKTLAAKNIRHLYINTGDINVQDVEARDTDVGNITAGEIFLPVKNIQGQE
;
A
#
# COMPACT_ATOMS: atom_id res chain seq x y z
N MET A 1 -28.70 20.30 -28.48
CA MET A 1 -28.62 20.48 -27.02
C MET A 1 -27.15 20.30 -26.64
N PHE A 2 -26.50 21.31 -26.06
CA PHE A 2 -25.08 21.25 -25.69
C PHE A 2 -24.96 21.16 -24.17
N LEU A 3 -24.09 20.28 -23.67
CA LEU A 3 -23.76 20.16 -22.25
C LEU A 3 -22.51 21.01 -21.97
N GLN A 4 -22.63 21.96 -21.04
CA GLN A 4 -21.55 22.90 -20.67
C GLN A 4 -20.76 22.48 -19.43
N ALA A 5 -21.13 21.37 -18.77
CA ALA A 5 -20.46 20.88 -17.56
C ALA A 5 -20.18 19.38 -17.64
N VAL A 6 -19.01 18.97 -17.13
CA VAL A 6 -18.55 17.58 -17.11
C VAL A 6 -18.21 17.17 -15.68
N ARG A 7 -18.71 16.01 -15.23
CA ARG A 7 -18.39 15.45 -13.92
C ARG A 7 -17.15 14.56 -14.03
N ILE A 8 -15.98 15.11 -13.73
CA ILE A 8 -14.73 14.37 -13.68
C ILE A 8 -14.61 13.65 -12.34
N GLY A 9 -14.96 12.36 -12.29
CA GLY A 9 -14.91 11.55 -11.07
C GLY A 9 -13.54 10.89 -10.86
N THR A 10 -13.32 9.76 -11.52
CA THR A 10 -12.10 8.93 -11.38
C THR A 10 -10.83 9.67 -11.81
N LEU A 11 -10.94 10.60 -12.75
CA LEU A 11 -9.81 11.39 -13.23
C LEU A 11 -9.18 12.25 -12.12
N LEU A 12 -9.99 12.76 -11.17
CA LEU A 12 -9.49 13.52 -10.02
C LEU A 12 -8.65 12.66 -9.06
N THR A 13 -8.77 11.34 -9.14
CA THR A 13 -8.01 10.40 -8.31
C THR A 13 -6.88 9.73 -9.08
N GLY A 14 -6.47 10.31 -10.21
CA GLY A 14 -5.42 9.75 -11.05
C GLY A 14 -5.81 8.47 -11.78
N GLN A 15 -7.12 8.13 -11.85
CA GLN A 15 -7.59 6.87 -12.43
C GLN A 15 -8.43 7.09 -13.70
N TYR A 16 -8.12 6.32 -14.72
CA TYR A 16 -8.92 6.29 -15.94
C TYR A 16 -10.28 5.64 -15.71
N PRO A 17 -11.36 6.18 -16.31
CA PRO A 17 -12.62 5.47 -16.36
C PRO A 17 -12.47 4.18 -17.17
N ALA A 18 -13.38 3.21 -17.00
CA ALA A 18 -13.34 2.00 -17.81
C ALA A 18 -13.65 2.32 -19.28
N GLY A 19 -12.76 1.94 -20.21
CA GLY A 19 -12.94 2.21 -21.64
C GLY A 19 -11.62 2.17 -22.43
N LYS A 20 -11.73 2.35 -23.76
CA LYS A 20 -10.58 2.61 -24.64
C LYS A 20 -10.53 4.11 -24.90
N PHE A 21 -9.38 4.74 -24.66
CA PHE A 21 -9.18 6.17 -24.88
C PHE A 21 -8.03 6.36 -25.86
N ASP A 22 -8.27 7.18 -26.89
CA ASP A 22 -7.27 7.47 -27.92
C ASP A 22 -6.21 8.48 -27.44
N LYS A 23 -6.53 9.26 -26.41
CA LYS A 23 -5.61 10.22 -25.76
C LYS A 23 -5.41 9.85 -24.31
N MET A 24 -4.16 9.62 -23.92
CA MET A 24 -3.75 9.47 -22.54
C MET A 24 -3.29 10.83 -21.99
N LEU A 25 -3.99 11.31 -20.98
CA LEU A 25 -3.55 12.34 -20.05
C LEU A 25 -2.48 11.80 -19.09
N ASP A 26 -1.53 12.62 -18.70
CA ASP A 26 -0.61 12.27 -17.61
C ASP A 26 -1.34 12.47 -16.27
N LEU A 27 -1.67 11.36 -15.61
CA LEU A 27 -2.43 11.35 -14.36
C LEU A 27 -1.55 10.73 -13.28
N GLU A 28 -1.29 11.51 -12.23
CA GLU A 28 -0.60 11.03 -11.03
C GLU A 28 -1.64 10.54 -10.01
N ASP A 29 -1.41 9.37 -9.39
CA ASP A 29 -2.25 8.93 -8.26
C ASP A 29 -1.82 9.70 -7.00
N PRO A 30 -2.68 10.58 -6.45
CA PRO A 30 -2.34 11.30 -5.23
C PRO A 30 -2.34 10.37 -4.01
N TYR A 31 -3.01 9.22 -4.05
CA TYR A 31 -3.23 8.39 -2.88
C TYR A 31 -1.96 7.64 -2.47
N LYS A 32 -1.47 7.92 -1.26
CA LYS A 32 -0.44 7.10 -0.61
C LYS A 32 -0.90 6.70 0.77
N PHE A 33 -0.72 5.43 1.12
CA PHE A 33 -1.00 4.92 2.46
C PHE A 33 0.32 4.68 3.18
N LYS A 34 0.52 5.34 4.32
CA LYS A 34 1.76 5.26 5.07
C LYS A 34 1.56 4.73 6.48
N CYS A 35 2.57 4.07 7.03
CA CYS A 35 2.65 3.75 8.45
C CYS A 35 4.12 3.81 8.91
N ARG A 36 4.37 3.59 10.20
CA ARG A 36 5.74 3.50 10.74
C ARG A 36 6.04 2.11 11.25
N VAL A 37 7.28 1.66 11.11
CA VAL A 37 7.75 0.37 11.65
C VAL A 37 7.66 0.40 13.17
N ILE A 38 6.95 -0.57 13.78
CA ILE A 38 6.86 -0.66 15.26
C ILE A 38 8.13 -1.27 15.84
N ALA A 39 8.58 -2.37 15.25
CA ALA A 39 9.68 -3.16 15.78
C ALA A 39 10.40 -3.89 14.64
N VAL A 40 11.71 -4.08 14.82
CA VAL A 40 12.52 -4.92 13.94
C VAL A 40 13.26 -5.94 14.78
N GLN A 41 13.07 -7.22 14.49
CA GLN A 41 13.68 -8.32 15.24
C GLN A 41 14.53 -9.22 14.31
N PRO A 42 15.77 -9.56 14.68
CA PRO A 42 16.55 -10.55 13.94
C PRO A 42 15.95 -11.95 14.10
N ARG A 43 15.96 -12.75 13.04
CA ARG A 43 15.50 -14.14 13.03
C ARG A 43 16.49 -15.02 12.29
N THR A 44 16.75 -16.18 12.86
CA THR A 44 17.63 -17.19 12.27
C THR A 44 16.91 -17.93 11.14
N GLN A 45 17.72 -18.47 10.22
CA GLN A 45 17.25 -19.32 9.14
C GLN A 45 16.38 -20.48 9.68
N GLY A 46 15.31 -20.80 8.96
CA GLY A 46 14.40 -21.88 9.34
C GLY A 46 13.35 -21.52 10.38
N SER A 47 13.39 -20.31 10.95
CA SER A 47 12.29 -19.79 11.77
C SER A 47 11.02 -19.60 10.94
N PHE A 48 9.86 -19.84 11.56
CA PHE A 48 8.56 -19.67 10.91
C PHE A 48 7.98 -18.27 11.16
N LEU A 49 7.34 -17.71 10.14
CA LEU A 49 6.67 -16.42 10.18
C LEU A 49 5.15 -16.55 9.99
N GLY A 50 4.43 -15.66 10.66
CA GLY A 50 2.97 -15.56 10.56
C GLY A 50 2.21 -16.65 11.32
N TYR A 51 0.89 -16.54 11.32
CA TYR A 51 0.03 -17.60 11.84
C TYR A 51 0.18 -18.88 11.04
N TYR A 52 -0.04 -20.02 11.70
CA TYR A 52 -0.02 -21.35 11.09
C TYR A 52 1.32 -21.73 10.44
N ARG A 53 2.43 -21.05 10.80
CA ARG A 53 3.76 -21.32 10.25
C ARG A 53 3.81 -21.27 8.71
N THR A 54 3.02 -20.37 8.14
CA THR A 54 2.80 -20.30 6.67
C THR A 54 4.04 -20.03 5.84
N TYR A 55 5.08 -19.42 6.42
CA TYR A 55 6.32 -19.16 5.71
C TYR A 55 7.51 -19.58 6.57
N ARG A 56 8.47 -20.27 5.96
CA ARG A 56 9.75 -20.63 6.58
C ARG A 56 10.85 -19.78 5.98
N LEU A 57 11.63 -19.12 6.83
CA LEU A 57 12.76 -18.30 6.39
C LEU A 57 13.81 -19.14 5.66
N ARG A 58 14.18 -18.70 4.46
CA ARG A 58 15.16 -19.37 3.59
C ARG A 58 16.61 -19.03 3.98
N GLY A 59 16.83 -17.89 4.62
CA GLY A 59 18.11 -17.43 5.13
C GLY A 59 17.92 -16.67 6.46
N PRO A 60 19.01 -16.27 7.11
CA PRO A 60 18.92 -15.39 8.26
C PRO A 60 18.45 -14.00 7.77
N ALA A 61 17.53 -13.37 8.51
CA ALA A 61 16.84 -12.16 8.07
C ALA A 61 16.32 -11.36 9.26
N ARG A 62 16.07 -10.07 9.05
CA ARG A 62 15.42 -9.19 10.03
C ARG A 62 13.94 -9.08 9.68
N ILE A 63 13.07 -9.14 10.68
CA ILE A 63 11.61 -9.06 10.48
C ILE A 63 11.11 -7.74 11.05
N ALA A 64 10.56 -6.91 10.18
CA ALA A 64 9.85 -5.70 10.57
C ALA A 64 8.37 -6.00 10.81
N VAL A 65 7.83 -5.42 11.89
CA VAL A 65 6.41 -5.47 12.24
C VAL A 65 5.79 -4.12 11.90
N LEU A 66 4.77 -4.13 11.05
CA LEU A 66 4.03 -2.92 10.65
C LEU A 66 2.62 -2.93 11.26
N PRO A 67 2.12 -1.79 11.76
CA PRO A 67 0.77 -1.62 12.27
C PRO A 67 -0.21 -1.40 11.11
N ALA A 68 -0.27 -2.37 10.20
CA ALA A 68 -1.23 -2.37 9.12
C ALA A 68 -1.66 -3.81 8.84
N GLY A 69 -2.95 -4.08 8.99
CA GLY A 69 -3.54 -5.38 8.78
C GLY A 69 -4.63 -5.35 7.71
N TYR A 70 -5.33 -6.47 7.57
CA TYR A 70 -6.43 -6.55 6.61
C TYR A 70 -7.64 -5.72 7.04
N VAL A 71 -7.78 -5.39 8.33
CA VAL A 71 -8.82 -4.46 8.80
C VAL A 71 -8.63 -3.09 8.17
N ASP A 72 -7.38 -2.69 7.92
CA ASP A 72 -7.02 -1.41 7.29
C ASP A 72 -7.14 -1.45 5.75
N GLY A 73 -7.47 -2.61 5.17
CA GLY A 73 -7.55 -2.83 3.73
C GLY A 73 -6.33 -3.48 3.10
N LEU A 74 -5.30 -3.81 3.89
CA LEU A 74 -4.07 -4.41 3.37
C LEU A 74 -4.29 -5.85 2.87
N GLY A 75 -3.91 -6.11 1.62
CA GLY A 75 -4.02 -7.43 1.01
C GLY A 75 -5.46 -7.88 0.72
N LEU A 76 -6.44 -7.00 0.88
CA LEU A 76 -7.80 -7.24 0.40
C LEU A 76 -7.86 -7.03 -1.12
N SER A 77 -8.62 -7.89 -1.79
CA SER A 77 -8.91 -7.80 -3.21
C SER A 77 -10.40 -7.98 -3.44
N VAL A 78 -11.00 -7.13 -4.28
CA VAL A 78 -12.37 -7.31 -4.73
C VAL A 78 -12.38 -8.50 -5.70
N GLN A 79 -12.97 -9.61 -5.26
CA GLN A 79 -13.15 -10.80 -6.08
C GLN A 79 -14.51 -10.72 -6.77
N ASN A 80 -14.51 -10.60 -8.09
CA ASN A 80 -15.69 -10.76 -8.91
C ASN A 80 -15.71 -12.18 -9.49
N PRO A 81 -16.89 -12.78 -9.74
CA PRO A 81 -16.97 -14.07 -10.41
C PRO A 81 -16.21 -14.03 -11.75
N PRO A 82 -15.42 -15.07 -12.07
CA PRO A 82 -14.69 -15.11 -13.34
C PRO A 82 -15.67 -15.15 -14.51
N ASN A 83 -15.44 -14.31 -15.52
CA ASN A 83 -16.33 -14.20 -16.67
C ASN A 83 -16.12 -15.33 -17.71
N GLY A 84 -15.23 -16.30 -17.44
CA GLY A 84 -15.00 -17.45 -18.30
C GLY A 84 -13.84 -18.35 -17.85
N LEU A 85 -13.69 -19.48 -18.54
CA LEU A 85 -12.66 -20.50 -18.24
C LEU A 85 -11.23 -19.96 -18.34
N TRP A 86 -10.96 -19.09 -19.31
CA TRP A 86 -9.64 -18.45 -19.46
C TRP A 86 -9.27 -17.57 -18.28
N ASP A 87 -10.25 -16.85 -17.72
CA ASP A 87 -10.05 -16.00 -16.55
C ASP A 87 -9.81 -16.86 -15.30
N MET A 88 -10.56 -17.96 -15.17
CA MET A 88 -10.36 -18.95 -14.10
C MET A 88 -8.96 -19.59 -14.15
N ILE A 89 -8.48 -20.00 -15.33
CA ILE A 89 -7.13 -20.56 -15.50
C ILE A 89 -6.07 -19.52 -15.12
N LYS A 90 -6.23 -18.26 -15.52
CA LYS A 90 -5.32 -17.17 -15.16
C LYS A 90 -5.29 -16.92 -13.65
N LEU A 91 -6.45 -16.95 -12.99
CA LEU A 91 -6.55 -16.82 -11.54
C LEU A 91 -5.83 -17.95 -10.82
N LEU A 92 -6.03 -19.20 -11.25
CA LEU A 92 -5.34 -20.37 -10.69
C LEU A 92 -3.82 -20.28 -10.88
N LEU A 93 -3.37 -19.91 -12.09
CA LEU A 93 -1.95 -19.75 -12.38
C LEU A 93 -1.34 -18.65 -11.51
N LYS A 94 -2.01 -17.51 -11.39
CA LYS A 94 -1.57 -16.40 -10.54
C LYS A 94 -1.41 -16.83 -9.07
N GLN A 95 -2.34 -17.63 -8.57
CA GLN A 95 -2.28 -18.15 -7.20
C GLN A 95 -1.14 -19.18 -7.02
N MET A 96 -0.88 -20.02 -8.02
CA MET A 96 0.27 -20.92 -8.05
C MET A 96 1.62 -20.19 -8.10
N LEU A 97 1.74 -19.15 -8.93
CA LEU A 97 2.95 -18.32 -9.01
C LEU A 97 3.20 -17.56 -7.69
N GLY A 98 2.13 -17.12 -7.02
CA GLY A 98 2.20 -16.56 -5.66
C GLY A 98 2.71 -17.57 -4.63
N TYR A 99 2.26 -18.83 -4.70
CA TYR A 99 2.75 -19.91 -3.84
C TYR A 99 4.24 -20.22 -4.06
N LEU A 100 4.72 -20.18 -5.30
CA LEU A 100 6.15 -20.31 -5.62
C LEU A 100 7.00 -19.13 -5.13
N GLY A 101 6.38 -18.03 -4.70
CA GLY A 101 7.06 -16.86 -4.18
C GLY A 101 7.73 -16.00 -5.26
N ILE A 102 7.20 -16.01 -6.48
CA ILE A 102 7.72 -15.21 -7.59
C ILE A 102 7.47 -13.72 -7.29
N ARG A 103 8.55 -12.93 -7.37
CA ARG A 103 8.52 -11.47 -7.19
C ARG A 103 7.52 -10.86 -8.19
N GLY A 104 6.52 -10.15 -7.66
CA GLY A 104 5.43 -9.54 -8.43
C GLY A 104 4.03 -10.06 -8.08
N PHE A 105 3.93 -11.27 -7.52
CA PHE A 105 2.66 -11.86 -7.06
C PHE A 105 2.49 -11.82 -5.53
N THR A 106 3.58 -11.58 -4.82
CA THR A 106 3.57 -11.33 -3.37
C THR A 106 3.38 -9.85 -3.09
N LEU A 107 2.59 -9.52 -2.08
CA LEU A 107 2.45 -8.16 -1.56
C LEU A 107 3.83 -7.60 -1.17
N GLN A 108 4.13 -6.39 -1.60
CA GLN A 108 5.39 -5.70 -1.29
C GLN A 108 5.08 -4.36 -0.64
N VAL A 109 5.90 -3.96 0.31
CA VAL A 109 5.87 -2.63 0.92
C VAL A 109 7.10 -1.85 0.50
N LYS A 110 6.98 -0.53 0.44
CA LYS A 110 8.09 0.35 0.12
C LYS A 110 8.58 1.01 1.41
N ILE A 111 9.85 0.80 1.75
CA ILE A 111 10.49 1.43 2.92
C ILE A 111 11.66 2.24 2.36
N GLY A 112 11.58 3.57 2.48
CA GLY A 112 12.49 4.47 1.77
C GLY A 112 12.37 4.30 0.25
N GLU A 113 13.48 3.96 -0.41
CA GLU A 113 13.52 3.70 -1.86
C GLU A 113 13.42 2.21 -2.23
N ALA A 114 13.49 1.31 -1.23
CA ALA A 114 13.55 -0.13 -1.46
C ALA A 114 12.20 -0.83 -1.25
N PHE A 115 11.98 -1.90 -2.00
CA PHE A 115 10.78 -2.74 -1.89
C PHE A 115 11.08 -4.03 -1.13
N TYR A 116 10.26 -4.31 -0.13
CA TYR A 116 10.38 -5.48 0.74
C TYR A 116 9.12 -6.34 0.69
N PRO A 117 9.24 -7.68 0.60
CA PRO A 117 8.08 -8.56 0.55
C PRO A 117 7.44 -8.73 1.92
N VAL A 118 6.11 -8.70 1.95
CA VAL A 118 5.32 -9.13 3.11
C VAL A 118 5.36 -10.66 3.17
N ARG A 119 5.69 -11.22 4.33
CA ARG A 119 5.81 -12.67 4.54
C ARG A 119 4.79 -13.19 5.54
N GLY A 120 4.30 -14.40 5.25
CA GLY A 120 3.23 -15.02 6.02
C GLY A 120 1.87 -14.39 5.74
N LYS A 121 0.85 -14.82 6.50
CA LYS A 121 -0.48 -14.23 6.44
C LYS A 121 -0.50 -12.85 7.10
N ILE A 122 -1.21 -11.91 6.48
CA ILE A 122 -1.51 -10.59 7.04
C ILE A 122 -2.43 -10.79 8.24
N PHE A 123 -2.10 -10.16 9.36
CA PHE A 123 -2.91 -10.22 10.57
C PHE A 123 -4.05 -9.20 10.52
N MET A 124 -4.93 -9.26 11.53
CA MET A 124 -6.02 -8.28 11.67
C MET A 124 -5.50 -6.85 11.69
N GLN A 125 -4.47 -6.60 12.50
CA GLN A 125 -3.96 -5.25 12.80
C GLN A 125 -2.52 -5.02 12.32
N ASN A 126 -1.79 -6.09 12.03
CA ASN A 126 -0.35 -6.03 11.75
C ASN A 126 0.03 -6.87 10.52
N CYS A 127 1.21 -6.62 9.97
CA CYS A 127 1.85 -7.52 9.01
C CYS A 127 3.35 -7.65 9.26
N LEU A 128 3.95 -8.69 8.69
CA LEU A 128 5.38 -9.00 8.81
C LEU A 128 6.07 -8.78 7.48
N VAL A 129 7.20 -8.09 7.53
CA VAL A 129 8.02 -7.79 6.36
C VAL A 129 9.41 -8.36 6.56
N GLU A 130 9.88 -9.10 5.56
CA GLU A 130 11.23 -9.68 5.56
C GLU A 130 12.22 -8.65 5.02
N LEU A 131 13.22 -8.34 5.84
CA LEU A 131 14.33 -7.46 5.54
C LEU A 131 15.62 -8.30 5.44
N PRO A 132 16.50 -8.01 4.47
CA PRO A 132 17.87 -8.50 4.47
C PRO A 132 18.61 -8.12 5.77
N GLU A 133 19.61 -8.90 6.18
CA GLU A 133 20.39 -8.60 7.39
C GLU A 133 21.05 -7.22 7.33
N ASP A 134 21.58 -6.85 6.15
CA ASP A 134 22.26 -5.58 5.89
C ASP A 134 21.29 -4.40 5.71
N SER A 135 19.99 -4.60 5.88
CA SER A 135 19.01 -3.54 5.68
C SER A 135 19.17 -2.45 6.76
N PRO A 136 19.26 -1.16 6.39
CA PRO A 136 19.42 -0.07 7.37
C PRO A 136 18.14 0.22 8.17
N VAL A 137 17.04 -0.47 7.87
CA VAL A 137 15.70 -0.20 8.42
C VAL A 137 15.65 -0.38 9.95
N LYS A 138 15.01 0.58 10.62
CA LYS A 138 14.82 0.66 12.07
C LYS A 138 13.35 0.87 12.43
N ALA A 139 13.04 0.69 13.71
CA ALA A 139 11.74 1.09 14.24
C ALA A 139 11.59 2.62 14.11
N GLY A 140 10.41 3.08 13.71
CA GLY A 140 10.11 4.47 13.42
C GLY A 140 10.18 4.84 11.94
N ASP A 141 10.85 4.05 11.11
CA ASP A 141 10.95 4.33 9.67
C ASP A 141 9.58 4.35 9.00
N GLU A 142 9.39 5.29 8.07
CA GLU A 142 8.18 5.43 7.29
C GLU A 142 8.09 4.34 6.22
N VAL A 143 6.90 3.76 6.08
CA VAL A 143 6.60 2.68 5.16
C VAL A 143 5.36 3.02 4.36
N GLU A 144 5.47 2.96 3.04
CA GLU A 144 4.35 3.07 2.11
C GLU A 144 3.80 1.67 1.79
N LEU A 145 2.50 1.49 2.00
CA LEU A 145 1.79 0.24 1.82
C LEU A 145 0.89 0.31 0.58
N PRO A 146 0.80 -0.77 -0.22
CA PRO A 146 -0.06 -0.82 -1.41
C PRO A 146 -1.53 -1.12 -1.04
N VAL A 147 -2.13 -0.30 -0.17
CA VAL A 147 -3.55 -0.38 0.17
C VAL A 147 -4.35 0.29 -0.94
N ARG A 148 -5.47 -0.30 -1.37
CA ARG A 148 -6.35 0.35 -2.36
C ARG A 148 -7.23 1.38 -1.65
N LYS A 149 -7.33 2.59 -2.21
CA LYS A 149 -8.21 3.66 -1.70
C LYS A 149 -9.66 3.22 -1.44
N THR A 150 -10.19 2.33 -2.26
CA THR A 150 -11.57 1.82 -2.13
C THR A 150 -11.77 0.82 -0.99
N LEU A 151 -10.68 0.20 -0.51
CA LEU A 151 -10.69 -0.83 0.53
C LEU A 151 -10.10 -0.33 1.85
N ALA A 152 -9.55 0.89 1.86
CA ALA A 152 -9.06 1.51 3.08
C ALA A 152 -10.19 1.68 4.09
N ALA A 153 -9.89 1.41 5.36
CA ALA A 153 -10.88 1.55 6.41
C ALA A 153 -11.24 3.02 6.66
N LYS A 154 -12.51 3.27 6.99
CA LYS A 154 -13.04 4.64 7.16
C LYS A 154 -12.51 5.37 8.39
N ASN A 155 -11.99 4.63 9.37
CA ASN A 155 -11.46 5.13 10.63
C ASN A 155 -9.99 5.57 10.54
N ILE A 156 -9.40 5.48 9.36
CA ILE A 156 -8.01 5.84 9.11
C ILE A 156 -7.91 7.35 8.92
N ARG A 157 -6.84 7.97 9.43
CA ARG A 157 -6.66 9.43 9.30
C ARG A 157 -6.34 9.80 7.86
N HIS A 158 -7.06 10.79 7.34
CA HIS A 158 -6.83 11.35 6.01
C HIS A 158 -6.10 12.69 6.14
N LEU A 159 -4.95 12.80 5.51
CA LEU A 159 -4.14 14.01 5.44
C LEU A 159 -4.19 14.54 4.00
N TYR A 160 -4.79 15.71 3.83
CA TYR A 160 -4.86 16.41 2.56
C TYR A 160 -3.76 17.47 2.54
N ILE A 161 -2.78 17.29 1.65
CA ILE A 161 -1.66 18.25 1.50
C ILE A 161 -1.97 19.12 0.30
N ASN A 162 -2.19 20.41 0.51
CA ASN A 162 -2.23 21.36 -0.59
C ASN A 162 -0.80 21.77 -0.91
N THR A 163 -0.32 21.44 -2.11
CA THR A 163 1.06 21.70 -2.55
C THR A 163 1.36 23.21 -2.68
N GLY A 164 0.34 24.08 -2.55
CA GLY A 164 0.48 25.53 -2.66
C GLY A 164 0.95 26.29 -1.40
N ASP A 165 0.69 25.79 -0.18
CA ASP A 165 0.77 26.64 1.04
C ASP A 165 1.51 26.04 2.24
N ILE A 166 2.18 24.89 2.14
CA ILE A 166 2.79 24.27 3.33
C ILE A 166 4.18 23.71 3.05
N ASN A 167 5.15 24.17 3.85
CA ASN A 167 6.46 23.55 4.03
C ASN A 167 6.25 22.13 4.57
N VAL A 168 6.71 21.11 3.85
CA VAL A 168 6.55 19.67 4.18
C VAL A 168 6.97 19.35 5.63
N GLN A 169 7.87 20.16 6.21
CA GLN A 169 8.38 20.04 7.58
C GLN A 169 7.36 20.41 8.68
N ASP A 170 6.35 21.24 8.41
CA ASP A 170 5.35 21.65 9.41
C ASP A 170 4.26 20.58 9.66
N VAL A 171 4.09 19.64 8.72
CA VAL A 171 3.22 18.47 8.88
C VAL A 171 3.92 17.42 9.75
N GLU A 172 5.22 17.20 9.51
CA GLU A 172 6.05 16.25 10.28
C GLU A 172 6.23 16.67 11.75
N ALA A 173 6.26 17.98 12.04
CA ALA A 173 6.41 18.50 13.40
C ALA A 173 5.16 18.28 14.28
N ARG A 174 3.95 18.32 13.69
CA ARG A 174 2.67 18.12 14.41
C ARG A 174 2.38 16.66 14.77
N ASP A 175 3.12 15.71 14.20
CA ASP A 175 3.00 14.27 14.47
C ASP A 175 3.74 13.80 15.74
N THR A 176 4.51 14.67 16.39
CA THR A 176 5.30 14.30 17.59
C THR A 176 4.50 14.32 18.90
N ASP A 177 3.33 14.95 18.94
CA ASP A 177 2.61 15.25 20.20
C ASP A 177 1.46 14.30 20.57
N VAL A 178 1.18 13.23 19.80
CA VAL A 178 0.05 12.34 20.12
C VAL A 178 0.48 10.88 20.12
N GLY A 179 0.69 10.35 21.32
CA GLY A 179 1.06 8.96 21.63
C GLY A 179 0.01 7.90 21.26
N ASN A 180 -0.58 7.95 20.07
CA ASN A 180 -1.43 6.91 19.52
C ASN A 180 -0.78 6.32 18.26
N ILE A 181 -0.17 5.15 18.47
CA ILE A 181 0.40 4.23 17.48
C ILE A 181 -0.77 3.60 16.67
N THR A 182 -1.48 4.43 15.90
CA THR A 182 -2.64 3.99 15.09
C THR A 182 -2.30 3.97 13.60
N ALA A 183 -2.75 2.89 12.95
CA ALA A 183 -2.54 2.53 11.55
C ALA A 183 -2.93 3.61 10.54
N GLY A 184 -2.08 3.76 9.51
CA GLY A 184 -2.42 4.39 8.24
C GLY A 184 -2.54 5.91 8.26
N GLU A 185 -1.70 6.59 7.50
CA GLU A 185 -1.94 7.95 7.06
C GLU A 185 -2.15 7.93 5.56
N ILE A 186 -3.31 8.44 5.14
CA ILE A 186 -3.60 8.61 3.72
C ILE A 186 -3.13 10.01 3.33
N PHE A 187 -2.07 10.07 2.54
CA PHE A 187 -1.58 11.29 1.93
C PHE A 187 -2.28 11.48 0.59
N LEU A 188 -2.85 12.66 0.37
CA LEU A 188 -3.41 13.10 -0.91
C LEU A 188 -2.84 14.50 -1.23
N PRO A 189 -1.84 14.64 -2.13
CA PRO A 189 -1.48 15.94 -2.68
C PRO A 189 -2.65 16.45 -3.53
N VAL A 190 -3.22 17.58 -3.13
CA VAL A 190 -4.18 18.35 -3.91
C VAL A 190 -3.38 19.32 -4.75
N LYS A 191 -3.30 19.07 -6.06
CA LYS A 191 -2.74 20.03 -7.02
C LYS A 191 -3.82 21.05 -7.35
N ASN A 192 -3.48 22.33 -7.24
CA ASN A 192 -4.36 23.43 -7.63
C ASN A 192 -4.64 23.30 -9.14
N ILE A 193 -5.89 23.02 -9.52
CA ILE A 193 -6.32 23.07 -10.92
C ILE A 193 -6.57 24.57 -11.22
N GLN A 194 -5.50 25.33 -11.45
CA GLN A 194 -5.64 26.63 -12.10
C GLN A 194 -6.04 26.36 -13.55
N GLY A 195 -7.24 26.82 -13.90
CA GLY A 195 -7.78 26.71 -15.25
C GLY A 195 -6.80 27.30 -16.26
N GLN A 196 -6.48 26.51 -17.29
CA GLN A 196 -5.99 27.06 -18.54
C GLN A 196 -7.21 27.46 -19.36
N GLU A 197 -7.29 28.77 -19.64
CA GLU A 197 -8.23 29.41 -20.58
C GLU A 197 -8.17 28.81 -21.99
#